data_AF-A0A2R6LFC8-F1
#
_entry.id   AF-A0A2R6LFC8-F1
#
_cell.length_a   1.000
_cell.length_b   1.000
_cell.length_c   1.000
_cell.angle_alpha   90.00
_cell.angle_beta   90.00
_cell.angle_gamma   90.00
#
_symmetry.space_group_name_H-M   'P 1'
#
loop_
_entity.id
_entity.type
_entity.pdbx_description
1 polymer ?
#
loop_
_entity_poly.entity_id
_entity_poly.type
_entity_poly.pdbx_seq_one_letter_code
_entity_poly.pdbx_strand_id
1 'polypeptide(L)'
;RVCTVPASPEYPVMNLGQAATVVLYELRSLALGDDHLPDVAQERADEAEIERLYDRFDALLAAIDHPEEKRAKAGRLVRRLLGRAHPTDRETVTLTGIFRRASELASEAPTGGEVPPEGESEDSDDGDG
;
A
#
# COMPACT_ATOMS: atom_id res chain seq x y z
N ARG A 1 29.69 -3.24 38.43
CA ARG A 1 30.08 -3.35 37.00
C ARG A 1 29.82 -1.99 36.36
N VAL A 2 30.66 -1.56 35.41
CA VAL A 2 30.53 -0.29 34.70
C VAL A 2 29.94 -0.56 33.31
N CYS A 3 28.99 0.26 32.86
CA CYS A 3 28.41 0.20 31.53
C CYS A 3 29.02 1.31 30.66
N THR A 4 29.40 0.99 29.43
CA THR A 4 30.02 1.91 28.47
C THR A 4 29.19 1.94 27.20
N VAL A 5 28.82 3.13 26.75
CA VAL A 5 28.17 3.34 25.44
C VAL A 5 29.28 3.46 24.39
N PRO A 6 29.26 2.67 23.30
CA PRO A 6 30.21 2.82 22.21
C PRO A 6 30.16 4.23 21.61
N ALA A 7 31.31 4.87 21.49
CA ALA A 7 31.48 6.20 20.90
C ALA A 7 32.66 6.19 19.92
N SER A 8 32.83 7.26 19.15
CA SER A 8 33.97 7.39 18.23
C SER A 8 35.31 7.24 18.99
N PRO A 9 36.26 6.45 18.49
CA PRO A 9 37.58 6.33 19.11
C PRO A 9 38.39 7.63 19.04
N GLU A 10 38.12 8.46 18.03
CA GLU A 10 38.79 9.77 17.85
C GLU A 10 38.15 10.89 18.67
N TYR A 11 36.90 10.70 19.12
CA TYR A 11 36.17 11.64 19.96
C TYR A 11 35.20 10.89 20.90
N PRO A 12 35.71 10.30 22.00
CA PRO A 12 34.96 9.35 22.83
C PRO A 12 34.15 10.04 23.95
N VAL A 13 33.67 11.25 23.70
CA VAL A 13 32.85 12.03 24.63
C VAL A 13 31.53 12.40 23.98
N MET A 14 30.43 12.24 24.73
CA MET A 14 29.10 12.63 24.29
C MET A 14 28.37 13.37 25.40
N ASN A 15 27.36 14.15 25.00
CA ASN A 15 26.51 14.84 25.95
C ASN A 15 25.77 13.83 26.84
N LEU A 16 25.63 14.15 28.13
CA LEU A 16 24.94 13.28 29.09
C LEU A 16 23.52 12.91 28.64
N GLY A 17 22.78 13.86 28.07
CA GLY A 17 21.44 13.62 27.53
C GLY A 17 21.46 12.62 26.38
N GLN A 18 22.46 12.67 25.49
CA GLN A 18 22.61 11.69 24.41
C GLN A 18 22.95 10.30 24.95
N ALA A 19 23.88 10.21 25.91
CA ALA A 19 24.21 8.95 26.57
C ALA A 19 22.98 8.34 27.26
N ALA A 20 22.20 9.16 27.97
CA ALA A 20 20.96 8.74 28.60
C ALA A 20 19.95 8.25 27.56
N THR A 21 19.75 8.97 26.45
CA THR A 21 18.83 8.55 25.38
C THR A 21 19.20 7.20 24.80
N VAL A 22 20.48 6.97 24.46
CA VAL A 22 20.94 5.68 23.91
C VAL A 22 20.71 4.55 24.90
N VAL A 23 21.11 4.72 26.17
CA VAL A 23 20.94 3.68 27.19
C VAL A 23 19.46 3.37 27.43
N LEU A 24 18.61 4.40 27.55
CA LEU A 24 17.17 4.21 27.76
C LEU A 24 16.51 3.53 26.55
N TYR A 25 16.96 3.84 25.33
CA TYR A 25 16.48 3.20 24.11
C TYR A 25 16.87 1.72 24.04
N GLU A 26 18.12 1.37 24.37
CA GLU A 26 18.58 -0.03 24.39
C GLU A 26 17.88 -0.85 25.50
N LEU A 27 17.58 -0.23 26.64
CA LEU A 27 16.84 -0.86 27.72
C LEU A 27 15.32 -0.91 27.47
N ARG A 28 14.82 -0.26 26.43
CA ARG A 28 13.37 -0.15 26.18
C ARG A 28 12.70 -1.52 26.06
N SER A 29 13.36 -2.50 25.44
CA SER A 29 12.81 -3.86 25.25
C SER A 29 12.77 -4.67 26.55
N LEU A 30 13.52 -4.25 27.57
CA LEU A 30 13.51 -4.85 28.90
C LEU A 30 12.47 -4.20 29.83
N ALA A 31 12.03 -2.98 29.51
CA ALA A 31 11.16 -2.17 30.36
C ALA A 31 9.75 -1.97 29.77
N LEU A 32 9.59 -2.08 28.45
CA LEU A 32 8.35 -1.96 27.72
C LEU A 32 8.04 -3.31 27.09
N GLY A 33 6.83 -3.83 27.33
CA GLY A 33 6.30 -4.95 26.56
C GLY A 33 6.07 -4.54 25.10
N ASP A 34 5.71 -5.52 24.25
CA ASP A 34 5.43 -5.31 22.82
C ASP A 34 4.31 -4.27 22.57
N ASP A 35 3.53 -3.94 23.60
CA ASP A 35 2.32 -3.10 23.57
C ASP A 35 2.57 -1.58 23.47
N HIS A 36 3.83 -1.13 23.49
CA HIS A 36 4.19 0.30 23.50
C HIS A 36 4.76 0.84 22.18
N LEU A 37 5.01 -0.01 21.18
CA LEU A 37 5.17 0.47 19.81
C LEU A 37 3.77 0.66 19.21
N PRO A 38 3.54 1.71 18.38
CA PRO A 38 2.35 1.69 17.53
C PRO A 38 2.38 0.38 16.77
N ASP A 39 1.27 -0.34 16.77
CA ASP A 39 1.16 -1.66 16.15
C ASP A 39 1.57 -1.55 14.68
N VAL A 40 2.84 -1.89 14.38
CA VAL A 40 3.38 -1.85 13.02
C VAL A 40 2.97 -3.11 12.27
N ALA A 41 2.34 -4.07 12.94
CA ALA A 41 1.48 -5.04 12.30
C ALA A 41 0.20 -4.31 11.88
N GLN A 42 0.31 -3.54 10.80
CA GLN A 42 -0.82 -3.36 9.92
C GLN A 42 -1.26 -4.76 9.50
N GLU A 43 -2.22 -5.34 10.23
CA GLU A 43 -2.78 -6.66 9.92
C GLU A 43 -3.30 -6.59 8.49
N ARG A 44 -2.59 -7.27 7.60
CA ARG A 44 -2.98 -7.41 6.20
C ARG A 44 -4.41 -7.95 6.19
N ALA A 45 -5.25 -7.37 5.36
CA ALA A 45 -6.58 -7.85 5.16
C ALA A 45 -6.60 -9.33 4.79
N ASP A 46 -7.57 -10.05 5.33
CA ASP A 46 -7.81 -11.42 4.99
C ASP A 46 -8.14 -11.56 3.50
N GLU A 47 -7.70 -12.67 2.91
CA GLU A 47 -7.72 -12.87 1.46
C GLU A 47 -9.15 -12.71 0.87
N ALA A 48 -10.16 -13.03 1.67
CA ALA A 48 -11.56 -12.87 1.27
C ALA A 48 -11.98 -11.39 1.09
N GLU A 49 -11.49 -10.47 1.92
CA GLU A 49 -11.72 -9.02 1.75
C GLU A 49 -10.98 -8.50 0.51
N ILE A 50 -9.76 -8.97 0.28
CA ILE A 50 -8.96 -8.58 -0.89
C ILE A 50 -9.62 -9.06 -2.19
N GLU A 51 -10.14 -10.28 -2.25
CA GLU A 51 -10.89 -10.76 -3.42
C GLU A 51 -12.19 -9.97 -3.63
N ARG A 52 -12.93 -9.62 -2.56
CA ARG A 52 -14.09 -8.71 -2.65
C ARG A 52 -13.74 -7.37 -3.27
N LEU A 53 -12.57 -6.82 -2.92
CA LEU A 53 -12.08 -5.58 -3.49
C LEU A 53 -11.80 -5.72 -5.00
N TYR A 54 -11.22 -6.84 -5.45
CA TYR A 54 -11.05 -7.11 -6.88
C TYR A 54 -12.37 -7.19 -7.62
N ASP A 55 -13.36 -7.89 -7.07
CA ASP A 55 -14.70 -7.97 -7.67
C ASP A 55 -15.36 -6.58 -7.80
N ARG A 56 -15.16 -5.71 -6.81
CA ARG A 56 -15.65 -4.32 -6.89
C ARG A 56 -14.91 -3.48 -7.91
N PHE A 57 -13.62 -3.69 -8.07
CA PHE A 57 -12.87 -3.03 -9.12
C PHE A 57 -13.36 -3.47 -10.52
N ASP A 58 -13.59 -4.77 -10.71
CA ASP A 58 -14.12 -5.30 -11.98
C ASP A 58 -15.54 -4.77 -12.27
N ALA A 59 -16.40 -4.67 -11.25
CA ALA A 59 -17.72 -4.06 -11.38
C ALA A 59 -17.65 -2.57 -11.76
N LEU A 60 -16.67 -1.84 -11.21
CA LEU A 60 -16.45 -0.43 -11.56
C LEU A 60 -16.02 -0.29 -13.03
N LEU A 61 -15.08 -1.11 -13.49
CA LEU A 61 -14.65 -1.10 -14.89
C LEU A 61 -15.81 -1.36 -15.85
N ALA A 62 -16.73 -2.26 -15.48
CA ALA A 62 -17.95 -2.49 -16.24
C ALA A 62 -18.89 -1.28 -16.22
N ALA A 63 -19.10 -0.65 -15.06
CA ALA A 63 -20.02 0.46 -14.90
C ALA A 63 -19.56 1.74 -15.63
N ILE A 64 -18.25 1.96 -15.76
CA ILE A 64 -17.68 3.10 -16.52
C ILE A 64 -17.49 2.79 -18.01
N ASP A 65 -18.02 1.67 -18.49
CA ASP A 65 -17.87 1.17 -19.86
C ASP A 65 -16.40 1.10 -20.33
N HIS A 66 -15.50 0.66 -19.44
CA HIS A 66 -14.10 0.47 -19.81
C HIS A 66 -14.01 -0.60 -20.91
N PRO A 67 -13.14 -0.45 -21.93
CA PRO A 67 -13.08 -1.41 -23.05
C PRO A 67 -12.84 -2.84 -22.58
N GLU A 68 -13.66 -3.79 -23.05
CA GLU A 68 -13.69 -5.18 -22.56
C GLU A 68 -12.31 -5.86 -22.70
N GLU A 69 -11.62 -5.62 -23.81
CA GLU A 69 -10.28 -6.14 -24.08
C GLU A 69 -9.22 -5.60 -23.11
N LYS A 70 -9.46 -4.42 -22.51
CA LYS A 70 -8.57 -3.77 -21.55
C LYS A 70 -8.88 -4.12 -20.10
N ARG A 71 -10.12 -4.53 -19.77
CA ARG A 71 -10.53 -4.90 -18.39
C ARG A 71 -9.62 -5.97 -17.78
N ALA A 72 -9.29 -7.02 -18.54
CA ALA A 72 -8.40 -8.08 -18.08
C ALA A 72 -6.97 -7.59 -17.78
N LYS A 73 -6.46 -6.59 -18.53
CA LYS A 73 -5.15 -5.98 -18.28
C LYS A 73 -5.20 -5.11 -17.01
N ALA A 74 -6.24 -4.31 -16.85
CA ALA A 74 -6.45 -3.47 -15.67
C ALA A 74 -6.60 -4.31 -14.39
N GLY A 75 -7.44 -5.35 -14.39
CA GLY A 75 -7.62 -6.25 -13.26
C GLY A 75 -6.32 -6.95 -12.85
N ARG A 76 -5.53 -7.44 -13.81
CA ARG A 76 -4.20 -8.03 -13.54
C ARG A 76 -3.21 -7.01 -12.96
N LEU A 77 -3.27 -5.75 -13.37
CA LEU A 77 -2.44 -4.69 -12.80
C LEU A 77 -2.81 -4.47 -11.33
N VAL A 78 -4.10 -4.33 -11.01
CA VAL A 78 -4.57 -4.12 -9.64
C VAL A 78 -4.25 -5.30 -8.73
N ARG A 79 -4.45 -6.55 -9.17
CA ARG A 79 -4.07 -7.75 -8.41
C ARG A 79 -2.57 -7.78 -8.07
N ARG A 80 -1.70 -7.42 -9.03
CA ARG A 80 -0.25 -7.34 -8.78
C ARG A 80 0.12 -6.19 -7.83
N LEU A 81 -0.56 -5.05 -7.94
CA LEU A 81 -0.32 -3.88 -7.10
C LEU A 81 -0.69 -4.20 -5.64
N LEU A 82 -1.91 -4.70 -5.40
CA LEU A 82 -2.40 -4.99 -4.06
C LEU A 82 -1.73 -6.22 -3.44
N GLY A 83 -1.41 -7.24 -4.25
CA GLY A 83 -0.73 -8.44 -3.77
C GLY A 83 0.64 -8.17 -3.13
N ARG A 84 1.36 -7.12 -3.56
CA ARG A 84 2.64 -6.71 -2.95
C ARG A 84 2.54 -5.54 -1.98
N ALA A 85 1.43 -4.80 -2.00
CA ALA A 85 1.19 -3.69 -1.07
C ALA A 85 0.75 -4.17 0.31
N HIS A 86 0.23 -5.41 0.41
CA HIS A 86 -0.30 -6.00 1.65
C HIS A 86 -1.28 -5.05 2.37
N PRO A 87 -2.39 -4.66 1.71
CA PRO A 87 -3.30 -3.66 2.26
C PRO A 87 -3.92 -4.16 3.57
N THR A 88 -4.19 -3.22 4.47
CA THR A 88 -4.91 -3.46 5.74
C THR A 88 -6.40 -3.67 5.51
N ASP A 89 -7.09 -4.19 6.54
CA ASP A 89 -8.56 -4.25 6.57
C ASP A 89 -9.20 -2.89 6.28
N ARG A 90 -8.68 -1.84 6.92
CA ARG A 90 -9.23 -0.49 6.79
C ARG A 90 -9.10 0.03 5.37
N GLU A 91 -7.94 -0.16 4.73
CA GLU A 91 -7.73 0.24 3.34
C GLU A 91 -8.64 -0.55 2.40
N THR A 92 -8.74 -1.86 2.60
CA THR A 92 -9.55 -2.76 1.77
C THR A 92 -11.04 -2.40 1.85
N VAL A 93 -11.58 -2.20 3.06
CA VAL A 93 -12.96 -1.76 3.27
C VAL A 93 -13.21 -0.39 2.66
N THR A 94 -12.28 0.55 2.84
CA THR A 94 -12.41 1.92 2.31
C THR A 94 -12.46 1.91 0.78
N LEU A 95 -11.52 1.23 0.13
CA LEU A 95 -11.46 1.13 -1.33
C LEU A 95 -12.69 0.41 -1.90
N THR A 96 -13.13 -0.67 -1.24
CA THR A 96 -14.35 -1.41 -1.60
C THR A 96 -15.57 -0.49 -1.59
N GLY A 97 -15.71 0.34 -0.55
CA GLY A 97 -16.78 1.34 -0.44
C GLY A 97 -16.72 2.39 -1.54
N ILE A 98 -15.52 2.89 -1.87
CA ILE A 98 -15.30 3.87 -2.95
C ILE A 98 -15.69 3.27 -4.31
N PHE A 99 -15.21 2.07 -4.65
CA PHE A 99 -15.51 1.42 -5.93
C PHE A 99 -16.99 1.09 -6.06
N ARG A 100 -17.65 0.63 -4.99
CA ARG A 100 -19.11 0.44 -4.98
C ARG A 100 -19.83 1.75 -5.31
N ARG A 101 -19.49 2.83 -4.60
CA ARG A 101 -20.16 4.13 -4.80
C ARG A 101 -19.90 4.70 -6.19
N ALA A 102 -18.67 4.58 -6.69
CA ALA A 102 -18.32 5.01 -8.04
C ALA A 102 -19.09 4.21 -9.11
N SER A 103 -19.27 2.90 -8.91
CA SER A 103 -20.06 2.05 -9.81
C SER A 103 -21.54 2.47 -9.85
N GLU A 104 -22.13 2.76 -8.69
CA GLU A 104 -23.51 3.28 -8.59
C GLU A 104 -23.67 4.60 -9.35
N LEU A 105 -22.76 5.56 -9.10
CA LEU A 105 -22.78 6.85 -9.78
C LEU A 105 -22.60 6.74 -11.30
N ALA A 106 -21.70 5.86 -11.75
CA ALA A 106 -21.49 5.62 -13.17
C ALA A 106 -22.72 4.98 -13.83
N SER A 107 -23.44 4.12 -13.11
CA SER A 107 -24.68 3.49 -13.59
C SER A 107 -25.87 4.47 -13.65
N GLU A 108 -25.86 5.51 -12.81
CA GLU A 108 -26.90 6.55 -12.76
C GLU A 108 -26.67 7.67 -13.79
N ALA A 109 -25.45 7.85 -14.30
CA ALA A 109 -25.15 8.86 -15.30
C ALA A 109 -25.67 8.44 -16.69
N PRO A 110 -26.44 9.29 -17.39
CA PRO A 110 -26.81 9.02 -18.78
C PRO A 110 -25.52 8.94 -19.61
N THR A 111 -25.29 7.78 -20.23
CA THR A 111 -24.13 7.41 -21.02
C THR A 111 -23.78 8.53 -22.01
N GLY A 112 -22.68 9.23 -21.77
CA GLY A 112 -22.35 10.45 -22.52
C GLY A 112 -20.95 11.00 -22.28
N GLY A 113 -19.97 10.12 -22.06
CA GLY A 113 -18.57 10.50 -22.07
C GLY A 113 -17.81 9.56 -23.00
N GLU A 114 -17.57 9.99 -24.24
CA GLU A 114 -16.61 9.34 -25.12
C GLU A 114 -15.28 9.19 -24.38
N VAL A 115 -14.86 7.95 -24.15
CA VAL A 115 -13.48 7.65 -23.76
C VAL A 115 -12.63 8.01 -24.98
N PRO A 116 -11.72 9.00 -24.89
CA PRO A 116 -10.83 9.30 -26.01
C PRO A 116 -10.03 8.03 -26.33
N PRO A 117 -9.83 7.68 -27.61
CA PRO A 117 -9.01 6.53 -27.96
C PRO A 117 -7.63 6.72 -27.34
N GLU A 118 -7.25 5.83 -26.42
CA GLU A 118 -5.89 5.74 -25.91
C GLU A 118 -4.97 5.49 -27.11
N GLY A 119 -4.04 6.42 -27.32
CA GLY A 119 -3.03 6.33 -28.36
C GLY A 119 -2.31 4.99 -28.33
N GLU A 120 -2.02 4.50 -29.52
CA GLU A 120 -1.27 3.28 -29.79
C GLU A 120 -0.04 3.22 -28.89
N SER A 121 0.03 2.19 -28.04
CA SER A 121 1.31 1.82 -27.42
C SER A 121 2.18 1.27 -28.54
N GLU A 122 3.07 2.11 -29.06
CA GLU A 122 4.23 1.70 -29.84
C GLU A 122 5.09 0.79 -28.94
N ASP A 123 4.86 -0.52 -28.99
CA ASP A 123 5.93 -1.48 -28.72
C ASP A 123 6.86 -1.44 -29.94
N SER A 124 7.72 -0.43 -29.97
CA SER A 124 8.96 -0.46 -30.75
C SER A 124 9.97 -1.28 -29.93
N ASP A 125 9.95 -2.60 -30.11
CA ASP A 125 11.06 -3.46 -29.75
C ASP A 125 12.10 -3.39 -30.89
N ASP A 126 12.84 -2.28 -30.92
CA ASP A 126 14.15 -2.20 -31.56
C ASP A 126 15.20 -2.38 -30.46
N GLY A 127 15.76 -3.59 -30.39
CA GLY A 127 16.85 -3.95 -29.49
C GLY A 127 17.74 -5.01 -30.12
N ASP A 128 18.56 -4.59 -31.09
CA ASP A 128 19.75 -5.33 -31.54
C ASP A 128 20.75 -5.50 -30.37
N GLY A 129 21.26 -6.73 -30.23
CA GLY A 129 22.22 -7.14 -29.19
C GLY A 129 22.45 -8.65 -29.16
#